data_AF-A0A2L2NR95-F1
#
_entry.id   AF-A0A2L2NR95-F1
#
_cell.length_a   1.000
_cell.length_b   1.000
_cell.length_c   1.000
_cell.angle_alpha   90.00
_cell.angle_beta   90.00
_cell.angle_gamma   90.00
#
_symmetry.space_group_name_H-M   'P 1'
#
loop_
_entity.id
_entity.type
_entity.pdbx_description
1 polymer ?
#
loop_
_entity_poly.entity_id
_entity_poly.type
_entity_poly.pdbx_seq_one_letter_code
_entity_poly.pdbx_strand_id
1 'polypeptide(L)'
;MPKRSLVASEKGVERAKYALIRKNWTQQTLADDVGVASWATISKFFNRIPISYNIFVEVCQILDLDWQDIIAPFSPVEEPQQVLLTPLNQLWQQLQSLGSPIEEMGLVLVQTETLGWKWQANSRYEKSVRIGSYIQFEVNLESPGYLLLIQKDTSEQVWCFCPSRFAPQPQLDTGKTSLPQQGSPITSFPIEGVPGKEYILAVVTIEAPSLDWLPQGNDEPLELTEDDLIQLLEFVNASENCRVLYTEYEVK
;
A
#
# COMPACT_ATOMS: atom_id res chain seq x y z
N MET A 1 23.74 30.24 -4.83
CA MET A 1 23.86 29.53 -6.12
C MET A 1 22.75 28.49 -6.18
N PRO A 2 21.99 28.36 -7.28
CA PRO A 2 20.86 27.43 -7.33
C PRO A 2 21.37 26.00 -7.20
N LYS A 3 20.95 25.29 -6.14
CA LYS A 3 21.22 23.86 -5.96
C LYS A 3 20.54 23.12 -7.12
N ARG A 4 21.31 22.66 -8.10
CA ARG A 4 20.79 21.77 -9.14
C ARG A 4 20.32 20.48 -8.47
N SER A 5 19.06 20.13 -8.65
CA SER A 5 18.51 18.83 -8.25
C SER A 5 18.64 17.84 -9.40
N LEU A 6 18.98 16.59 -9.07
CA LEU A 6 19.10 15.49 -10.02
C LEU A 6 18.00 14.46 -9.75
N VAL A 7 17.57 13.77 -10.82
CA VAL A 7 16.60 12.68 -10.79
C VAL A 7 17.24 11.44 -11.38
N ALA A 8 17.06 10.29 -10.72
CA ALA A 8 17.52 9.02 -11.24
C ALA A 8 16.57 8.55 -12.37
N SER A 9 17.14 8.07 -13.46
CA SER A 9 16.37 7.35 -14.48
C SER A 9 15.82 6.04 -13.93
N GLU A 10 14.80 5.49 -14.58
CA GLU A 10 14.25 4.18 -14.23
C GLU A 10 15.32 3.09 -14.23
N LYS A 11 16.11 3.01 -15.31
CA LYS A 11 17.28 2.11 -15.40
C LYS A 11 18.33 2.41 -14.32
N GLY A 12 18.50 3.68 -13.95
CA GLY A 12 19.41 4.10 -12.89
C GLY A 12 18.98 3.61 -11.51
N VAL A 13 17.69 3.70 -11.19
CA VAL A 13 17.12 3.16 -9.95
C VAL A 13 17.27 1.65 -9.89
N GLU A 14 17.01 0.93 -10.99
CA GLU A 14 17.22 -0.52 -11.05
C GLU A 14 18.69 -0.88 -10.79
N ARG A 15 19.63 -0.19 -11.43
CA ARG A 15 21.08 -0.38 -11.18
C ARG A 15 21.44 -0.12 -9.72
N ALA A 16 20.86 0.90 -9.10
CA ALA A 16 21.06 1.19 -7.68
C ALA A 16 20.50 0.10 -6.76
N LYS A 17 19.32 -0.46 -7.08
CA LYS A 17 18.74 -1.60 -6.35
C LYS A 17 19.62 -2.85 -6.47
N TYR A 18 20.16 -3.12 -7.66
CA TYR A 18 21.11 -4.22 -7.86
C TYR A 18 22.42 -4.02 -7.09
N ALA A 19 22.92 -2.78 -6.99
CA ALA A 19 24.11 -2.47 -6.20
C ALA A 19 23.90 -2.73 -4.70
N LEU A 20 22.72 -2.38 -4.16
CA LEU A 20 22.34 -2.70 -2.79
C LEU A 20 22.34 -4.22 -2.55
N ILE A 21 21.70 -4.98 -3.44
CA ILE A 21 21.66 -6.46 -3.35
C ILE A 21 23.07 -7.05 -3.36
N ARG A 22 23.97 -6.57 -4.24
CA ARG A 22 25.37 -7.04 -4.30
C ARG A 22 26.16 -6.77 -3.03
N LYS A 23 25.83 -5.69 -2.32
CA LYS A 23 26.46 -5.31 -1.04
C LYS A 23 25.76 -5.93 0.17
N ASN A 24 24.70 -6.70 -0.04
CA ASN A 24 23.81 -7.23 1.01
C ASN A 24 23.23 -6.11 1.91
N TRP A 25 22.94 -4.95 1.30
CA TRP A 25 22.41 -3.77 1.97
C TRP A 25 20.95 -3.56 1.62
N THR A 26 20.21 -2.95 2.55
CA THR A 26 18.87 -2.41 2.29
C THR A 26 18.94 -0.89 2.11
N GLN A 27 17.86 -0.27 1.62
CA GLN A 27 17.77 1.20 1.59
C GLN A 27 17.84 1.80 3.01
N GLN A 28 17.35 1.07 4.01
CA GLN A 28 17.44 1.46 5.42
C GLN A 28 18.88 1.39 5.92
N THR A 29 19.64 0.33 5.59
CA THR A 29 21.08 0.24 5.87
C THR A 29 21.84 1.42 5.28
N LEU A 30 21.50 1.86 4.08
CA LEU A 30 22.12 3.01 3.42
C LEU A 30 21.83 4.34 4.14
N ALA A 31 20.65 4.47 4.76
CA ALA A 31 20.25 5.65 5.51
C ALA A 31 20.82 5.67 6.94
N ASP A 32 20.77 4.53 7.64
CA ASP A 32 21.02 4.43 9.08
C ASP A 32 22.47 4.05 9.39
N ASP A 33 23.04 3.07 8.68
CA ASP A 33 24.37 2.52 8.99
C ASP A 33 25.49 3.23 8.21
N VAL A 34 25.20 3.67 6.98
CA VAL A 34 26.16 4.39 6.14
C VAL A 34 26.05 5.92 6.31
N GLY A 35 24.89 6.40 6.77
CA GLY A 35 24.68 7.81 7.19
C GLY A 35 24.81 8.84 6.07
N VAL A 36 24.68 8.43 4.81
CA VAL A 36 24.90 9.28 3.62
C VAL A 36 23.89 10.41 3.52
N ALA A 37 22.65 10.08 3.84
CA ALA A 37 21.55 11.01 3.87
C ALA A 37 20.43 10.41 4.73
N SER A 38 19.53 11.28 5.22
CA SER A 38 18.30 10.85 5.89
C SER A 38 17.56 9.79 5.06
N TRP A 39 16.84 8.87 5.72
CA TRP A 39 15.90 7.93 5.08
C TRP A 39 15.05 8.62 4.01
N ALA A 40 14.51 9.81 4.30
CA ALA A 40 13.63 10.55 3.40
C ALA A 40 14.31 10.93 2.07
N THR A 41 15.61 11.14 2.10
CA THR A 41 16.39 11.50 0.91
C THR A 41 16.82 10.27 0.12
N ILE A 42 17.15 9.17 0.80
CA ILE A 42 17.41 7.88 0.17
C ILE A 42 16.15 7.38 -0.55
N SER A 43 15.00 7.42 0.13
CA SER A 43 13.71 7.06 -0.46
C SER A 43 13.39 7.93 -1.69
N LYS A 44 13.63 9.25 -1.63
CA LYS A 44 13.47 10.14 -2.80
C LYS A 44 14.32 9.69 -3.99
N PHE A 45 15.58 9.31 -3.78
CA PHE A 45 16.44 8.80 -4.83
C PHE A 45 15.87 7.55 -5.51
N PHE A 46 15.45 6.55 -4.73
CA PHE A 46 14.89 5.30 -5.27
C PHE A 46 13.48 5.44 -5.87
N ASN A 47 12.75 6.50 -5.50
CA ASN A 47 11.45 6.83 -6.06
C ASN A 47 11.51 7.82 -7.23
N ARG A 48 12.72 8.14 -7.73
CA ARG A 48 12.94 9.09 -8.85
C ARG A 48 12.41 10.50 -8.54
N ILE A 49 12.44 10.88 -7.26
CA ILE A 49 12.11 12.23 -6.82
C ILE A 49 13.39 13.07 -6.85
N PRO A 50 13.36 14.34 -7.30
CA PRO A 50 14.54 15.18 -7.35
C PRO A 50 15.21 15.32 -5.98
N ILE A 51 16.50 15.04 -5.92
CA ILE A 51 17.34 15.28 -4.74
C ILE A 51 18.51 16.18 -5.10
N SER A 52 19.14 16.82 -4.11
CA SER A 52 20.26 17.73 -4.39
C SER A 52 21.43 17.00 -5.05
N TYR A 53 22.07 17.63 -6.04
CA TYR A 53 23.24 17.11 -6.75
C TYR A 53 24.27 16.45 -5.84
N ASN A 54 24.66 17.11 -4.74
CA ASN A 54 25.68 16.59 -3.83
C ASN A 54 25.29 15.23 -3.24
N ILE A 55 24.07 15.10 -2.72
CA ILE A 55 23.59 13.84 -2.15
C ILE A 55 23.41 12.77 -3.23
N PHE A 56 22.97 13.16 -4.43
CA PHE A 56 22.84 12.22 -5.55
C PHE A 56 24.19 11.59 -5.91
N VAL A 57 25.23 12.41 -6.05
CA VAL A 57 26.58 11.95 -6.36
C VAL A 57 27.12 11.08 -5.22
N GLU A 58 26.89 11.46 -3.97
CA GLU A 58 27.37 10.73 -2.79
C GLU A 58 26.73 9.35 -2.66
N VAL A 59 25.41 9.25 -2.89
CA VAL A 59 24.69 7.97 -2.94
C VAL A 59 25.24 7.09 -4.06
N CYS A 60 25.45 7.62 -5.26
CA CYS A 60 26.01 6.86 -6.38
C CYS A 60 27.43 6.36 -6.07
N GLN A 61 28.29 7.19 -5.47
CA GLN A 61 29.65 6.82 -5.09
C GLN A 61 29.67 5.65 -4.12
N ILE A 62 28.81 5.66 -3.11
CA ILE A 62 28.74 4.60 -2.08
C ILE A 62 28.22 3.28 -2.64
N LEU A 63 27.34 3.36 -3.64
CA LEU A 63 26.85 2.21 -4.38
C LEU A 63 27.82 1.75 -5.49
N ASP A 64 28.99 2.36 -5.63
CA ASP A 64 29.97 2.12 -6.71
C ASP A 64 29.36 2.28 -8.12
N LEU A 65 28.57 3.34 -8.29
CA LEU A 65 27.90 3.70 -9.54
C LEU A 65 28.38 5.06 -10.04
N ASP A 66 28.54 5.18 -11.36
CA ASP A 66 28.76 6.50 -11.98
C ASP A 66 27.43 7.27 -12.02
N TRP A 67 27.38 8.43 -11.37
CA TRP A 67 26.16 9.22 -11.30
C TRP A 67 25.66 9.68 -12.69
N GLN A 68 26.55 9.83 -13.68
CA GLN A 68 26.19 10.23 -15.07
C GLN A 68 25.42 9.14 -15.81
N ASP A 69 25.61 7.89 -15.40
CA ASP A 69 24.93 6.71 -15.93
C ASP A 69 23.54 6.50 -15.28
N ILE A 70 23.30 7.13 -14.12
CA ILE A 70 22.09 6.98 -13.32
C ILE A 70 21.11 8.12 -13.58
N ILE A 71 21.60 9.34 -13.76
CA ILE A 71 20.81 10.54 -14.06
C ILE A 71 19.89 10.34 -15.27
N ALA A 72 18.63 10.79 -15.14
CA ALA A 72 17.71 10.89 -16.27
C ALA A 72 18.18 11.96 -17.27
N PRO A 73 18.23 11.67 -18.59
CA PRO A 73 18.60 12.66 -19.59
C PRO A 73 17.67 13.87 -19.47
N PHE A 74 18.27 15.07 -19.49
CA PHE A 74 17.58 16.34 -19.29
C PHE A 74 16.57 16.53 -20.43
N SER A 75 15.34 16.11 -20.17
CA SER A 75 14.22 16.34 -21.05
C SER A 75 13.43 17.49 -20.42
N PRO A 76 13.07 18.56 -21.15
CA PRO A 76 12.04 19.49 -20.73
C PRO A 76 10.69 18.78 -20.83
N VAL A 77 10.57 17.66 -20.11
CA VAL A 77 9.31 17.00 -19.83
C VAL A 77 8.79 17.77 -18.64
N GLU A 78 7.61 18.34 -18.87
CA GLU A 78 6.70 18.92 -17.89
C GLU A 78 7.02 18.43 -16.48
N GLU A 79 7.25 19.38 -15.57
CA GLU A 79 7.40 19.10 -14.15
C GLU A 79 6.39 18.00 -13.78
N PRO A 80 6.83 16.82 -13.32
CA PRO A 80 5.92 15.99 -12.56
C PRO A 80 5.58 16.88 -11.38
N GLN A 81 4.35 17.39 -11.39
CA GLN A 81 3.77 18.13 -10.29
C GLN A 81 4.24 17.41 -9.04
N GLN A 82 4.96 18.12 -8.18
CA GLN A 82 5.25 17.65 -6.84
C GLN A 82 3.92 17.13 -6.31
N VAL A 83 3.76 15.79 -6.23
CA VAL A 83 2.74 15.24 -5.35
C VAL A 83 3.26 15.67 -3.99
N LEU A 84 2.77 16.82 -3.52
CA LEU A 84 2.69 17.12 -2.11
C LEU A 84 2.03 15.88 -1.53
N LEU A 85 2.83 14.91 -1.06
CA LEU A 85 2.31 13.79 -0.30
C LEU A 85 1.61 14.47 0.86
N THR A 86 0.29 14.44 0.84
CA THR A 86 -0.52 14.86 1.97
C THR A 86 0.01 14.11 3.20
N PRO A 87 -0.05 14.70 4.41
CA PRO A 87 0.34 13.98 5.61
C PRO A 87 -0.38 12.61 5.70
N LEU A 88 -1.65 12.55 5.29
CA LEU A 88 -2.41 11.29 5.11
C LEU A 88 -1.66 10.24 4.28
N ASN A 89 -1.09 10.63 3.14
CA ASN A 89 -0.35 9.72 2.25
C ASN A 89 0.96 9.22 2.87
N GLN A 90 1.62 10.05 3.69
CA GLN A 90 2.82 9.62 4.40
C GLN A 90 2.48 8.59 5.47
N LEU A 91 1.38 8.79 6.21
CA LEU A 91 0.89 7.85 7.21
C LEU A 91 0.49 6.51 6.57
N TRP A 92 -0.21 6.56 5.43
CA TRP A 92 -0.55 5.36 4.67
C TRP A 92 0.69 4.56 4.27
N GLN A 93 1.72 5.23 3.74
CA GLN A 93 2.96 4.56 3.34
C GLN A 93 3.68 3.90 4.53
N GLN A 94 3.62 4.51 5.71
CA GLN A 94 4.18 3.91 6.93
C GLN A 94 3.41 2.65 7.33
N LEU A 95 2.07 2.71 7.40
CA LEU A 95 1.22 1.54 7.67
C LEU A 95 1.44 0.42 6.65
N GLN A 96 1.55 0.77 5.37
CA GLN A 96 1.84 -0.18 4.30
C GLN A 96 3.20 -0.86 4.50
N SER A 97 4.23 -0.12 4.94
CA SER A 97 5.57 -0.68 5.18
C SER A 97 5.64 -1.66 6.35
N LEU A 98 4.68 -1.57 7.29
CA LEU A 98 4.52 -2.55 8.36
C LEU A 98 3.89 -3.85 7.86
N GLY A 99 3.14 -3.79 6.76
CA GLY A 99 2.51 -4.93 6.13
C GLY A 99 3.42 -5.65 5.14
N SER A 100 3.23 -6.97 5.01
CA SER A 100 3.82 -7.73 3.89
C SER A 100 2.79 -7.91 2.77
N PRO A 101 3.19 -7.82 1.49
CA PRO A 101 2.32 -8.23 0.39
C PRO A 101 2.11 -9.74 0.46
N ILE A 102 0.86 -10.17 0.64
CA ILE A 102 0.51 -11.57 0.88
C ILE A 102 -0.56 -12.10 -0.09
N GLU A 103 -0.54 -13.41 -0.34
CA GLU A 103 -1.59 -14.13 -1.07
C GLU A 103 -2.67 -14.71 -0.15
N GLU A 104 -2.75 -14.28 1.11
CA GLU A 104 -3.83 -14.67 2.03
C GLU A 104 -5.05 -13.74 1.88
N MET A 105 -4.90 -12.57 1.26
CA MET A 105 -5.99 -11.64 1.01
C MET A 105 -5.97 -11.01 -0.38
N GLY A 106 -7.14 -10.66 -0.90
CA GLY A 106 -7.25 -10.02 -2.20
C GLY A 106 -8.66 -10.07 -2.78
N LEU A 107 -8.74 -9.69 -4.05
CA LEU A 107 -10.02 -9.51 -4.74
C LEU A 107 -10.41 -10.76 -5.50
N VAL A 108 -11.71 -11.04 -5.50
CA VAL A 108 -12.34 -12.07 -6.32
C VAL A 108 -13.46 -11.45 -7.14
N LEU A 109 -13.47 -11.72 -8.45
CA LEU A 109 -14.55 -11.30 -9.34
C LEU A 109 -15.80 -12.15 -9.13
N VAL A 110 -16.92 -11.48 -8.89
CA VAL A 110 -18.24 -12.12 -8.89
C VAL A 110 -18.66 -12.30 -10.34
N GLN A 111 -18.59 -13.54 -10.82
CA GLN A 111 -19.03 -13.88 -12.17
C GLN A 111 -20.55 -14.00 -12.18
N THR A 112 -21.23 -13.12 -12.92
CA THR A 112 -22.56 -13.44 -13.44
C THR A 112 -22.40 -14.63 -14.38
N GLU A 113 -23.09 -15.74 -14.12
CA GLU A 113 -22.98 -17.00 -14.86
C GLU A 113 -23.01 -16.80 -16.38
N THR A 114 -21.84 -16.72 -17.02
CA THR A 114 -21.70 -16.93 -18.45
C THR A 114 -20.96 -18.25 -18.62
N LEU A 115 -21.68 -19.25 -19.16
CA LEU A 115 -21.18 -20.56 -19.57
C LEU A 115 -19.80 -20.45 -20.24
N GLY A 116 -18.74 -20.69 -19.47
CA GLY A 116 -17.37 -20.62 -19.95
C GLY A 116 -16.48 -21.52 -19.11
N TRP A 117 -16.00 -22.61 -19.72
CA TRP A 117 -15.03 -23.51 -19.12
C TRP A 117 -13.76 -22.73 -18.77
N LYS A 118 -13.42 -22.63 -17.47
CA LYS A 118 -12.24 -21.88 -17.03
C LYS A 118 -11.07 -22.79 -16.71
N TRP A 119 -10.00 -22.58 -17.47
CA TRP A 119 -8.64 -22.96 -17.13
C TRP A 119 -8.20 -22.06 -15.96
N GLN A 120 -7.80 -22.67 -14.85
CA GLN A 120 -7.34 -21.96 -13.65
C GLN A 120 -6.03 -21.24 -13.96
N ALA A 121 -6.07 -19.90 -14.05
CA ALA A 121 -4.89 -19.08 -14.04
C ALA A 121 -4.29 -19.05 -12.63
N ASN A 122 -2.96 -19.08 -12.54
CA ASN A 122 -2.17 -19.40 -11.35
C ASN A 122 -2.14 -18.35 -10.22
N SER A 123 -3.03 -17.35 -10.19
CA SER A 123 -3.12 -16.39 -9.06
C SER A 123 -4.46 -16.53 -8.33
N ARG A 124 -4.40 -16.69 -6.99
CA ARG A 124 -5.57 -16.88 -6.13
C ARG A 124 -6.50 -15.65 -6.09
N TYR A 125 -5.96 -14.46 -6.35
CA TYR A 125 -6.68 -13.19 -6.33
C TYR A 125 -6.37 -12.33 -7.56
N GLU A 126 -7.32 -11.49 -7.93
CA GLU A 126 -7.24 -10.60 -9.08
C GLU A 126 -6.30 -9.43 -8.80
N LYS A 127 -5.43 -9.13 -9.77
CA LYS A 127 -4.49 -7.98 -9.71
C LYS A 127 -4.99 -6.77 -10.50
N SER A 128 -6.01 -6.97 -11.34
CA SER A 128 -6.67 -5.88 -12.04
C SER A 128 -8.12 -6.19 -12.28
N VAL A 129 -8.98 -5.19 -12.13
CA VAL A 129 -10.44 -5.30 -12.27
C VAL A 129 -10.95 -4.19 -13.17
N ARG A 130 -12.03 -4.46 -13.90
CA ARG A 130 -12.63 -3.46 -14.80
C ARG A 130 -13.71 -2.67 -14.10
N ILE A 131 -13.81 -1.38 -14.39
CA ILE A 131 -14.99 -0.58 -13.99
C ILE A 131 -16.28 -1.27 -14.47
N GLY A 132 -17.29 -1.30 -13.59
CA GLY A 132 -18.55 -2.02 -13.79
C GLY A 132 -18.50 -3.51 -13.44
N SER A 133 -17.34 -4.04 -13.04
CA SER A 133 -17.25 -5.37 -12.43
C SER A 133 -17.79 -5.34 -11.01
N TYR A 134 -18.19 -6.51 -10.51
CA TYR A 134 -18.54 -6.72 -9.11
C TYR A 134 -17.49 -7.59 -8.46
N ILE A 135 -17.01 -7.17 -7.28
CA ILE A 135 -15.95 -7.84 -6.55
C ILE A 135 -16.41 -8.24 -5.14
N GLN A 136 -15.75 -9.24 -4.60
CA GLN A 136 -15.68 -9.48 -3.17
C GLN A 136 -14.22 -9.39 -2.75
N PHE A 137 -14.00 -8.89 -1.53
CA PHE A 137 -12.70 -8.97 -0.89
C PHE A 137 -12.66 -10.23 -0.04
N GLU A 138 -11.62 -11.03 -0.16
CA GLU A 138 -11.41 -12.20 0.67
C GLU A 138 -10.17 -12.01 1.54
N VAL A 139 -10.27 -12.47 2.78
CA VAL A 139 -9.14 -12.61 3.70
C VAL A 139 -9.17 -14.01 4.31
N ASN A 140 -8.00 -14.66 4.35
CA ASN A 140 -7.82 -15.97 4.95
C ASN A 140 -6.96 -15.86 6.20
N LEU A 141 -7.55 -16.07 7.38
CA LEU A 141 -6.84 -16.00 8.65
C LEU A 141 -6.39 -17.38 9.10
N GLU A 142 -5.14 -17.49 9.57
CA GLU A 142 -4.62 -18.74 10.14
C GLU A 142 -5.08 -18.95 11.59
N SER A 143 -5.34 -17.85 12.31
CA SER A 143 -5.85 -17.82 13.67
C SER A 143 -7.05 -16.87 13.78
N PRO A 144 -7.97 -17.07 14.73
CA PRO A 144 -9.04 -16.11 14.97
C PRO A 144 -8.48 -14.74 15.34
N GLY A 145 -9.21 -13.68 14.98
CA GLY A 145 -8.79 -12.32 15.26
C GLY A 145 -9.83 -11.28 14.87
N TYR A 146 -9.66 -10.08 15.41
CA TYR A 146 -10.41 -8.90 15.05
C TYR A 146 -9.81 -8.28 13.79
N LEU A 147 -10.63 -8.09 12.77
CA LEU A 147 -10.26 -7.51 11.48
C LEU A 147 -10.63 -6.03 11.41
N LEU A 148 -9.62 -5.19 11.16
CA LEU A 148 -9.81 -3.89 10.52
C LEU A 148 -9.50 -4.03 9.04
N LEU A 149 -10.44 -3.64 8.18
CA LEU A 149 -10.21 -3.56 6.73
C LEU A 149 -10.28 -2.12 6.26
N ILE A 150 -9.20 -1.65 5.64
CA ILE A 150 -9.04 -0.28 5.21
C ILE A 150 -8.68 -0.26 3.73
N GLN A 151 -9.40 0.53 2.95
CA GLN A 151 -9.13 0.77 1.54
C GLN A 151 -8.62 2.20 1.37
N LYS A 152 -7.59 2.37 0.54
CA LYS A 152 -7.28 3.64 -0.08
C LYS A 152 -7.67 3.59 -1.55
N ASP A 153 -8.56 4.47 -1.96
CA ASP A 153 -9.12 4.51 -3.30
C ASP A 153 -8.23 5.28 -4.29
N THR A 154 -8.64 5.31 -5.56
CA THR A 154 -7.95 6.03 -6.63
C THR A 154 -7.98 7.56 -6.48
N SER A 155 -8.83 8.09 -5.60
CA SER A 155 -8.93 9.50 -5.27
C SER A 155 -8.15 9.87 -4.00
N GLU A 156 -7.30 8.96 -3.51
CA GLU A 156 -6.47 9.11 -2.32
C GLU A 156 -7.27 9.22 -1.00
N GLN A 157 -8.57 8.93 -1.02
CA GLN A 157 -9.38 8.84 0.20
C GLN A 157 -9.18 7.48 0.84
N VAL A 158 -9.25 7.45 2.17
CA VAL A 158 -9.03 6.24 2.97
C VAL A 158 -10.32 5.90 3.70
N TRP A 159 -10.77 4.67 3.60
CA TRP A 159 -12.06 4.21 4.09
C TRP A 159 -11.92 2.94 4.92
N CYS A 160 -12.52 2.91 6.10
CA CYS A 160 -12.65 1.72 6.93
C CYS A 160 -13.94 0.95 6.55
N PHE A 161 -13.76 -0.23 5.97
CA PHE A 161 -14.84 -1.13 5.53
C PHE A 161 -15.18 -2.24 6.53
N CYS A 162 -14.30 -2.52 7.48
CA CYS A 162 -14.54 -3.46 8.56
C CYS A 162 -13.93 -2.89 9.84
N PRO A 163 -14.72 -2.73 10.92
CA PRO A 163 -16.18 -2.91 10.99
C PRO A 163 -16.96 -1.94 10.08
N SER A 164 -18.13 -2.37 9.58
CA SER A 164 -19.16 -1.51 8.96
C SER A 164 -20.40 -2.36 8.66
N ARG A 165 -21.49 -1.78 8.16
CA ARG A 165 -22.68 -2.53 7.66
C ARG A 165 -22.36 -3.55 6.57
N PHE A 166 -21.21 -3.45 5.92
CA PHE A 166 -20.73 -4.43 4.95
C PHE A 166 -19.97 -5.58 5.61
N ALA A 167 -19.46 -5.38 6.83
CA ALA A 167 -18.81 -6.37 7.65
C ALA A 167 -19.14 -6.17 9.15
N PRO A 168 -20.38 -6.49 9.57
CA PRO A 168 -20.87 -6.22 10.91
C PRO A 168 -20.17 -7.05 12.00
N GLN A 169 -19.51 -8.15 11.64
CA GLN A 169 -18.82 -9.05 12.55
C GLN A 169 -17.30 -8.98 12.30
N PRO A 170 -16.60 -7.99 12.90
CA PRO A 170 -15.16 -7.83 12.72
C PRO A 170 -14.35 -8.93 13.43
N GLN A 171 -14.91 -9.60 14.43
CA GLN A 171 -14.28 -10.77 15.06
C GLN A 171 -14.46 -11.99 14.14
N LEU A 172 -13.36 -12.46 13.56
CA LEU A 172 -13.34 -13.57 12.62
C LEU A 172 -12.73 -14.82 13.24
N ASP A 173 -13.25 -15.97 12.84
CA ASP A 173 -12.65 -17.28 13.10
C ASP A 173 -11.54 -17.58 12.10
N THR A 174 -10.78 -18.65 12.35
CA THR A 174 -9.80 -19.19 11.39
C THR A 174 -10.48 -19.57 10.07
N GLY A 175 -9.81 -19.25 8.97
CA GLY A 175 -10.22 -19.60 7.61
C GLY A 175 -10.56 -18.39 6.77
N LYS A 176 -11.27 -18.65 5.67
CA LYS A 176 -11.62 -17.63 4.68
C LYS A 176 -12.89 -16.90 5.08
N THR A 177 -12.82 -15.58 5.07
CA THR A 177 -13.97 -14.68 5.16
C THR A 177 -14.03 -13.80 3.92
N SER A 178 -15.23 -13.61 3.38
CA SER A 178 -15.49 -12.71 2.25
C SER A 178 -16.26 -11.48 2.73
N LEU A 179 -15.90 -10.33 2.19
CA LEU A 179 -16.57 -9.05 2.36
C LEU A 179 -17.17 -8.63 1.00
N PRO A 180 -18.44 -8.16 0.96
CA PRO A 180 -19.35 -7.99 2.09
C PRO A 180 -19.73 -9.30 2.79
N GLN A 181 -19.90 -9.28 4.12
CA GLN A 181 -20.29 -10.43 4.93
C GLN A 181 -21.76 -10.81 4.70
N GLN A 182 -22.11 -12.06 5.02
CA GLN A 182 -23.49 -12.53 4.92
C GLN A 182 -24.43 -11.65 5.77
N GLY A 183 -25.55 -11.24 5.19
CA GLY A 183 -26.54 -10.39 5.86
C GLY A 183 -26.28 -8.88 5.73
N SER A 184 -25.20 -8.47 5.07
CA SER A 184 -24.97 -7.06 4.71
C SER A 184 -25.94 -6.58 3.61
N PRO A 185 -26.12 -5.25 3.44
CA PRO A 185 -27.06 -4.69 2.45
C PRO A 185 -26.74 -5.00 0.98
N ILE A 186 -25.50 -5.41 0.69
CA ILE A 186 -25.00 -5.73 -0.65
C ILE A 186 -24.23 -7.05 -0.60
N THR A 187 -24.19 -7.80 -1.70
CA THR A 187 -23.45 -9.08 -1.75
C THR A 187 -22.09 -8.97 -2.42
N SER A 188 -21.81 -7.82 -3.04
CA SER A 188 -20.56 -7.52 -3.75
C SER A 188 -20.39 -6.01 -3.89
N PHE A 189 -19.14 -5.55 -3.96
CA PHE A 189 -18.84 -4.15 -4.21
C PHE A 189 -18.75 -3.89 -5.72
N PRO A 190 -19.49 -2.90 -6.26
CA PRO A 190 -19.27 -2.47 -7.64
C PRO A 190 -17.93 -1.73 -7.74
N ILE A 191 -17.16 -2.02 -8.79
CA ILE A 191 -15.99 -1.21 -9.14
C ILE A 191 -16.46 0.03 -9.89
N GLU A 192 -16.30 1.19 -9.26
CA GLU A 192 -16.71 2.49 -9.77
C GLU A 192 -15.56 3.49 -9.65
N GLY A 193 -15.73 4.70 -10.20
CA GLY A 193 -14.73 5.76 -10.10
C GLY A 193 -13.78 5.83 -11.30
N VAL A 194 -12.54 6.26 -11.05
CA VAL A 194 -11.51 6.48 -12.09
C VAL A 194 -10.49 5.34 -12.13
N PRO A 195 -9.95 5.00 -13.30
CA PRO A 195 -8.86 4.05 -13.40
C PRO A 195 -7.65 4.49 -12.56
N GLY A 196 -7.00 3.54 -11.90
CA GLY A 196 -5.90 3.83 -10.99
C GLY A 196 -5.54 2.64 -10.12
N LYS A 197 -4.63 2.86 -9.18
CA LYS A 197 -4.28 1.86 -8.17
C LYS A 197 -5.13 2.06 -6.93
N GLU A 198 -5.65 0.97 -6.43
CA GLU A 198 -6.30 0.92 -5.13
C GLU A 198 -5.53 -0.02 -4.21
N TYR A 199 -5.60 0.29 -2.93
CA TYR A 199 -4.80 -0.34 -1.92
C TYR A 199 -5.70 -0.84 -0.81
N ILE A 200 -5.47 -2.06 -0.35
CA ILE A 200 -6.19 -2.64 0.76
C ILE A 200 -5.19 -3.03 1.83
N LEU A 201 -5.48 -2.61 3.05
CA LEU A 201 -4.74 -2.92 4.26
C LEU A 201 -5.67 -3.61 5.24
N ALA A 202 -5.24 -4.76 5.74
CA ALA A 202 -5.94 -5.46 6.81
C ALA A 202 -5.06 -5.47 8.07
N VAL A 203 -5.58 -4.92 9.17
CA VAL A 203 -4.96 -5.05 10.49
C VAL A 203 -5.72 -6.12 11.25
N VAL A 204 -5.02 -7.17 11.68
CA VAL A 204 -5.59 -8.28 12.41
C VAL A 204 -4.99 -8.31 13.81
N THR A 205 -5.85 -8.23 14.82
CA THR A 205 -5.47 -8.27 16.23
C THR A 205 -6.18 -9.39 16.98
N ILE A 206 -5.68 -9.77 18.16
CA ILE A 206 -6.34 -10.80 18.98
C ILE A 206 -7.67 -10.28 19.53
N GLU A 207 -7.67 -9.04 20.01
CA GLU A 207 -8.81 -8.37 20.62
C GLU A 207 -9.21 -7.11 19.84
N ALA A 208 -10.39 -6.58 20.13
CA ALA A 208 -10.84 -5.32 19.54
C ALA A 208 -9.86 -4.18 19.85
N PRO A 209 -9.44 -3.40 18.85
CA PRO A 209 -8.56 -2.25 19.06
C PRO A 209 -9.21 -1.22 19.98
N SER A 210 -8.41 -0.60 20.86
CA SER A 210 -8.83 0.53 21.68
C SER A 210 -8.79 1.84 20.87
N LEU A 211 -9.59 1.90 19.80
CA LEU A 211 -9.70 3.04 18.89
C LEU A 211 -11.13 3.59 18.97
N ASP A 212 -11.30 4.76 19.57
CA ASP A 212 -12.63 5.33 19.90
C ASP A 212 -13.45 5.72 18.67
N TRP A 213 -12.79 5.94 17.54
CA TRP A 213 -13.42 6.31 16.28
C TRP A 213 -13.94 5.12 15.47
N LEU A 214 -13.69 3.88 15.90
CA LEU A 214 -14.10 2.71 15.12
C LEU A 214 -15.63 2.68 14.93
N PRO A 215 -16.11 2.53 13.69
CA PRO A 215 -17.53 2.41 13.42
C PRO A 215 -18.08 1.14 14.06
N GLN A 216 -19.37 1.14 14.38
CA GLN A 216 -20.07 -0.07 14.81
C GLN A 216 -20.45 -0.90 13.60
N GLY A 217 -20.74 -2.19 13.83
CA GLY A 217 -21.04 -3.14 12.74
C GLY A 217 -22.22 -2.77 11.85
N ASN A 218 -23.11 -1.87 12.24
CA ASN A 218 -24.24 -1.42 11.40
C ASN A 218 -24.02 -0.04 10.77
N ASP A 219 -22.90 0.62 11.06
CA ASP A 219 -22.62 1.96 10.58
C ASP A 219 -22.15 1.95 9.12
N GLU A 220 -22.22 3.10 8.46
CA GLU A 220 -21.60 3.30 7.15
C GLU A 220 -20.07 3.13 7.26
N PRO A 221 -19.36 2.72 6.19
CA PRO A 221 -17.90 2.81 6.17
C PRO A 221 -17.44 4.23 6.54
N LEU A 222 -16.42 4.31 7.37
CA LEU A 222 -15.89 5.57 7.88
C LEU A 222 -14.75 6.05 6.97
N GLU A 223 -14.84 7.29 6.48
CA GLU A 223 -13.69 7.96 5.87
C GLU A 223 -12.69 8.32 6.97
N LEU A 224 -11.45 7.85 6.84
CA LEU A 224 -10.39 8.05 7.83
C LEU A 224 -9.66 9.36 7.60
N THR A 225 -9.50 10.11 8.68
CA THR A 225 -8.71 11.34 8.71
C THR A 225 -7.25 11.07 9.05
N GLU A 226 -6.43 12.12 9.02
CA GLU A 226 -5.02 12.04 9.44
C GLU A 226 -4.88 11.60 10.90
N ASP A 227 -5.72 12.12 11.79
CA ASP A 227 -5.71 11.78 13.22
C ASP A 227 -6.08 10.31 13.46
N ASP A 228 -7.00 9.76 12.66
CA ASP A 228 -7.39 8.35 12.76
C ASP A 228 -6.24 7.43 12.34
N LEU A 229 -5.54 7.78 11.25
CA LEU A 229 -4.37 7.03 10.79
C LEU A 229 -3.18 7.13 11.75
N ILE A 230 -2.97 8.28 12.41
CA ILE A 230 -1.95 8.43 13.46
C ILE A 230 -2.26 7.47 14.62
N GLN A 231 -3.49 7.50 15.13
CA GLN A 231 -3.90 6.61 16.23
C GLN A 231 -3.79 5.13 15.85
N LEU A 232 -4.17 4.77 14.62
CA LEU A 232 -4.00 3.41 14.12
C LEU A 232 -2.53 3.00 14.07
N LEU A 233 -1.65 3.87 13.57
CA LEU A 233 -0.23 3.60 13.48
C LEU A 233 0.41 3.44 14.87
N GLU A 234 0.06 4.31 15.82
CA GLU A 234 0.48 4.19 17.22
C GLU A 234 0.02 2.87 17.83
N PHE A 235 -1.24 2.50 17.61
CA PHE A 235 -1.80 1.23 18.08
C PHE A 235 -1.07 0.02 17.49
N VAL A 236 -0.85 -0.01 16.17
CA VAL A 236 -0.13 -1.10 15.49
C VAL A 236 1.30 -1.23 16.01
N ASN A 237 2.01 -0.12 16.19
CA ASN A 237 3.39 -0.13 16.69
C ASN A 237 3.49 -0.53 18.17
N ALA A 238 2.47 -0.24 18.99
CA ALA A 238 2.43 -0.63 20.40
C ALA A 238 1.98 -2.09 20.61
N SER A 239 1.31 -2.70 19.64
CA SER A 239 0.69 -4.02 19.77
C SER A 239 1.65 -5.15 19.40
N GLU A 240 2.05 -5.96 20.38
CA GLU A 240 2.95 -7.11 20.15
C GLU A 240 2.31 -8.24 19.32
N ASN A 241 0.97 -8.33 19.32
CA ASN A 241 0.21 -9.38 18.62
C ASN A 241 -0.70 -8.80 17.53
N CYS A 242 -0.13 -7.90 16.73
CA CYS A 242 -0.78 -7.27 15.60
C CYS A 242 -0.15 -7.76 14.29
N ARG A 243 -0.99 -8.16 13.34
CA ARG A 243 -0.56 -8.57 12.00
C ARG A 243 -1.13 -7.60 10.97
N VAL A 244 -0.24 -6.96 10.20
CA VAL A 244 -0.63 -6.09 9.10
C VAL A 244 -0.43 -6.82 7.78
N LEU A 245 -1.48 -6.87 6.99
CA LEU A 245 -1.52 -7.49 5.68
C LEU A 245 -1.84 -6.41 4.65
N TYR A 246 -1.27 -6.54 3.46
CA TYR A 246 -1.46 -5.55 2.41
C TYR A 246 -1.58 -6.21 1.04
N THR A 247 -2.42 -5.62 0.19
CA THR A 247 -2.54 -5.99 -1.22
C THR A 247 -2.93 -4.76 -2.04
N GLU A 248 -2.60 -4.78 -3.33
CA GLU A 248 -2.94 -3.73 -4.29
C GLU A 248 -3.52 -4.34 -5.55
N TYR A 249 -4.36 -3.57 -6.22
CA TYR A 249 -4.92 -3.92 -7.52
C TYR A 249 -5.11 -2.67 -8.39
N GLU A 250 -5.22 -2.90 -9.69
CA GLU A 250 -5.39 -1.86 -10.69
C GLU A 250 -6.83 -1.84 -11.21
N VAL A 251 -7.51 -0.70 -11.08
CA VAL A 251 -8.80 -0.42 -11.70
C VAL A 251 -8.59 0.06 -13.13
N LYS A 252 -9.27 -0.57 -14.09
CA LYS A 252 -9.13 -0.33 -15.54
C LYS A 252 -10.45 -0.04 -16.23
#